data_AF-A0AAU2GPQ3-F1
#
_entry.id   AF-A0AAU2GPQ3-F1
#
_cell.length_a   1.000
_cell.length_b   1.000
_cell.length_c   1.000
_cell.angle_alpha   90.00
_cell.angle_beta   90.00
_cell.angle_gamma   90.00
#
_symmetry.space_group_name_H-M   'P 1'
#
loop_
_entity.id
_entity.type
_entity.pdbx_description
1 polymer ?
#
loop_
_entity_poly.entity_id
_entity_poly.type
_entity_poly.pdbx_seq_one_letter_code
_entity_poly.pdbx_strand_id
1 'polypeptide(L)'
;MSTTPSRDRLSRRPDRPVGPAAARATSNTGPRLAEGGRSKESGRMSRDTVQPDVVLVPAPDHGVWRLGKAKNPVKYERISQEDWFRTGGNRWSLVSYDILYCASRHDGCFAEALAPFRVDPKMREVIGDEWTKPSFMTPGKIPRDWTTRHILVRLQLPKEARFLDVDDERTLETLSRELKDELAEQGVDRLTTEHIQGFNRRITRQISAWAITQRTGPSEQERLIHGIAYRSRFGMRQCWAVFNDVELKQEETSLIFPESEALRRVAEEYDLTML
;
A
#
# COMPACT_ATOMS: atom_id res chain seq x y z
N MET A 1 -27.48 -49.56 -18.73
CA MET A 1 -28.61 -49.68 -17.78
C MET A 1 -28.41 -48.56 -16.77
N SER A 2 -29.19 -47.48 -16.75
CA SER A 2 -30.65 -47.37 -16.55
C SER A 2 -31.01 -47.67 -15.08
N THR A 3 -31.80 -46.86 -14.36
CA THR A 3 -32.70 -45.75 -14.79
C THR A 3 -33.01 -44.77 -13.66
N THR A 4 -33.36 -43.52 -13.98
CA THR A 4 -34.05 -42.55 -13.08
C THR A 4 -35.53 -42.95 -12.87
N PRO A 5 -36.20 -42.51 -11.79
CA PRO A 5 -36.94 -41.22 -11.80
C PRO A 5 -36.82 -40.46 -10.44
N SER A 6 -36.87 -39.12 -10.32
CA SER A 6 -37.84 -38.12 -10.80
C SER A 6 -39.25 -38.25 -10.18
N ARG A 7 -39.67 -37.22 -9.43
CA ARG A 7 -41.10 -36.93 -9.18
C ARG A 7 -41.32 -35.45 -8.88
N ASP A 8 -42.43 -34.93 -9.39
CA ASP A 8 -42.81 -33.51 -9.44
C ASP A 8 -44.14 -33.28 -8.70
N ARG A 9 -44.32 -32.07 -8.13
CA ARG A 9 -45.64 -31.46 -7.87
C ARG A 9 -45.57 -29.96 -7.54
N LEU A 10 -45.89 -29.14 -8.54
CA LEU A 10 -47.11 -28.29 -8.61
C LEU A 10 -47.99 -28.25 -7.33
N SER A 11 -48.63 -27.15 -6.91
CA SER A 11 -48.78 -25.78 -7.45
C SER A 11 -49.64 -24.94 -6.48
N ARG A 12 -49.52 -23.59 -6.46
CA ARG A 12 -50.67 -22.62 -6.53
C ARG A 12 -50.28 -21.13 -6.39
N ARG A 13 -50.75 -20.35 -7.37
CA ARG A 13 -51.18 -18.93 -7.35
C ARG A 13 -52.68 -18.93 -7.78
N PRO A 14 -53.50 -17.85 -7.73
CA PRO A 14 -53.19 -16.40 -7.81
C PRO A 14 -53.77 -15.62 -6.56
N ASP A 15 -54.00 -14.29 -6.45
CA ASP A 15 -54.62 -13.31 -7.37
C ASP A 15 -54.22 -11.82 -7.18
N ARG A 16 -54.73 -10.99 -8.12
CA ARG A 16 -54.74 -9.50 -8.24
C ARG A 16 -56.19 -9.08 -8.64
N PRO A 17 -56.60 -7.81 -8.97
CA PRO A 17 -55.89 -6.53 -9.18
C PRO A 17 -55.88 -5.62 -7.91
N VAL A 18 -56.11 -4.29 -7.79
CA VAL A 18 -56.49 -3.15 -8.68
C VAL A 18 -55.91 -1.81 -8.14
N GLY A 19 -56.04 -0.72 -8.91
CA GLY A 19 -56.06 0.69 -8.44
C GLY A 19 -57.40 1.34 -8.85
N PRO A 20 -57.51 2.65 -9.19
CA PRO A 20 -56.54 3.76 -9.08
C PRO A 20 -57.16 5.05 -8.45
N ALA A 21 -56.39 6.15 -8.32
CA ALA A 21 -56.89 7.54 -8.33
C ALA A 21 -55.74 8.57 -8.42
N ALA A 22 -56.04 9.82 -8.83
CA ALA A 22 -55.11 10.95 -8.82
C ALA A 22 -55.87 12.29 -8.64
N ALA A 23 -55.27 13.32 -8.02
CA ALA A 23 -55.76 14.70 -8.11
C ALA A 23 -54.70 15.79 -7.82
N ARG A 24 -54.61 16.70 -8.79
CA ARG A 24 -54.18 18.11 -8.84
C ARG A 24 -53.76 18.88 -7.57
N ALA A 25 -52.79 19.76 -7.79
CA ALA A 25 -52.39 20.88 -6.95
C ALA A 25 -53.44 22.01 -6.86
N THR A 26 -53.26 22.90 -5.87
CA THR A 26 -53.61 24.33 -5.94
C THR A 26 -52.44 25.17 -5.43
N SER A 27 -52.22 26.31 -6.08
CA SER A 27 -51.36 27.40 -5.60
C SER A 27 -52.12 28.28 -4.62
N ASN A 28 -51.42 29.01 -3.74
CA ASN A 28 -51.97 30.22 -3.14
C ASN A 28 -50.90 31.30 -2.96
N THR A 29 -51.28 32.56 -3.11
CA THR A 29 -50.35 33.70 -3.23
C THR A 29 -50.76 34.79 -2.25
N GLY A 30 -49.86 35.24 -1.37
CA GLY A 30 -50.15 36.29 -0.41
C GLY A 30 -48.88 36.79 0.31
N PRO A 31 -48.57 38.10 0.27
CA PRO A 31 -47.34 38.64 0.85
C PRO A 31 -47.55 39.17 2.27
N ARG A 32 -46.46 39.35 3.04
CA ARG A 32 -46.24 40.56 3.85
C ARG A 32 -44.82 40.65 4.47
N LEU A 33 -44.31 41.87 4.42
CA LEU A 33 -43.38 42.53 5.38
C LEU A 33 -41.98 41.93 5.60
N ALA A 34 -41.01 42.83 5.64
CA ALA A 34 -39.64 42.57 6.09
C ALA A 34 -39.47 43.08 7.53
N GLU A 35 -38.75 42.33 8.35
CA GLU A 35 -38.20 42.83 9.62
C GLU A 35 -36.69 42.59 9.67
N GLY A 36 -35.95 43.62 10.09
CA GLY A 36 -34.49 43.65 10.03
C GLY A 36 -33.81 42.92 11.19
N GLY A 37 -33.66 41.59 11.08
CA GLY A 37 -32.85 40.80 12.00
C GLY A 37 -31.35 41.12 11.86
N ARG A 38 -30.78 41.91 12.77
CA ARG A 38 -29.31 42.07 12.90
C ARG A 38 -28.69 40.79 13.45
N SER A 39 -28.43 39.83 12.57
CA SER A 39 -27.56 38.69 12.85
C SER A 39 -26.19 39.19 13.28
N LYS A 40 -25.80 38.94 14.54
CA LYS A 40 -24.40 39.05 14.95
C LYS A 40 -23.65 37.90 14.29
N GLU A 41 -22.85 38.20 13.28
CA GLU A 41 -21.85 37.26 12.79
C GLU A 41 -20.83 37.01 13.90
N SER A 42 -21.09 35.97 14.69
CA SER A 42 -20.07 35.37 15.54
C SER A 42 -19.08 34.70 14.60
N GLY A 43 -18.01 35.43 14.28
CA GLY A 43 -16.89 34.98 13.45
C GLY A 43 -16.19 33.79 14.09
N ARG A 44 -16.80 32.61 13.95
CA ARG A 44 -16.19 31.31 14.21
C ARG A 44 -15.09 31.16 13.16
N MET A 45 -13.90 31.67 13.49
CA MET A 45 -12.74 31.52 12.63
C MET A 45 -12.62 30.06 12.24
N SER A 46 -12.59 29.80 10.94
CA SER A 46 -12.13 28.51 10.45
C SER A 46 -10.75 28.29 11.05
N ARG A 47 -10.55 27.16 11.73
CA ARG A 47 -9.21 26.62 11.80
C ARG A 47 -8.96 26.06 10.41
N ASP A 48 -8.44 26.91 9.53
CA ASP A 48 -7.88 26.44 8.27
C ASP A 48 -6.72 25.53 8.65
N THR A 49 -6.99 24.23 8.66
CA THR A 49 -6.00 23.19 8.88
C THR A 49 -5.06 23.22 7.68
N VAL A 50 -3.99 23.99 7.83
CA VAL A 50 -2.89 24.08 6.87
C VAL A 50 -2.39 22.67 6.64
N GLN A 51 -2.75 22.09 5.50
CA GLN A 51 -2.29 20.76 5.12
C GLN A 51 -0.77 20.82 4.98
N PRO A 52 -0.03 19.79 5.44
CA PRO A 52 1.42 19.78 5.33
C PRO A 52 1.82 19.85 3.85
N ASP A 53 2.85 20.65 3.54
CA ASP A 53 3.38 20.81 2.19
C ASP A 53 4.16 19.57 1.75
N VAL A 54 3.42 18.52 1.39
CA VAL A 54 3.93 17.22 0.97
C VAL A 54 3.24 16.78 -0.32
N VAL A 55 3.96 16.01 -1.13
CA VAL A 55 3.41 15.45 -2.36
C VAL A 55 2.61 14.19 -2.06
N LEU A 56 1.35 14.22 -2.48
CA LEU A 56 0.45 13.06 -2.45
C LEU A 56 0.20 12.58 -3.88
N VAL A 57 0.67 11.38 -4.21
CA VAL A 57 0.35 10.72 -5.47
C VAL A 57 -0.93 9.89 -5.34
N PRO A 58 -1.79 9.83 -6.38
CA PRO A 58 -2.98 8.99 -6.37
C PRO A 58 -2.59 7.51 -6.46
N ALA A 59 -3.51 6.62 -6.06
CA ALA A 59 -3.41 5.22 -6.39
C ALA A 59 -3.37 4.99 -7.92
N PRO A 60 -2.58 4.02 -8.42
CA PRO A 60 -2.52 3.72 -9.86
C PRO A 60 -3.81 3.07 -10.36
N ASP A 61 -4.33 3.53 -11.51
CA ASP A 61 -5.58 3.04 -12.13
C ASP A 61 -5.57 1.54 -12.47
N HIS A 62 -4.39 0.93 -12.63
CA HIS A 62 -4.22 -0.50 -12.89
C HIS A 62 -4.15 -1.36 -11.61
N GLY A 63 -4.18 -0.72 -10.43
CA GLY A 63 -3.92 -1.35 -9.15
C GLY A 63 -2.43 -1.61 -8.90
N VAL A 64 -2.12 -2.29 -7.81
CA VAL A 64 -0.76 -2.66 -7.41
C VAL A 64 -0.61 -4.18 -7.28
N TRP A 65 0.62 -4.66 -7.41
CA TRP A 65 0.97 -6.06 -7.33
C TRP A 65 1.61 -6.41 -5.97
N ARG A 66 1.08 -7.44 -5.32
CA ARG A 66 1.65 -8.09 -4.13
C ARG A 66 2.23 -9.44 -4.54
N LEU A 67 3.53 -9.63 -4.35
CA LEU A 67 4.09 -10.98 -4.25
C LEU A 67 3.94 -11.42 -2.79
N GLY A 68 3.15 -12.48 -2.57
CA GLY A 68 2.90 -13.05 -1.25
C GLY A 68 3.24 -14.53 -1.19
N LYS A 69 3.21 -15.12 0.01
CA LYS A 69 3.33 -16.57 0.18
C LYS A 69 2.01 -17.22 -0.24
N ALA A 70 2.06 -18.31 -1.02
CA ALA A 70 0.87 -18.90 -1.63
C ALA A 70 -0.25 -19.28 -0.64
N LYS A 71 0.09 -19.60 0.62
CA LYS A 71 -0.88 -19.93 1.69
C LYS A 71 -1.59 -18.71 2.31
N ASN A 72 -1.04 -17.50 2.18
CA ASN A 72 -1.63 -16.24 2.65
C ASN A 72 -0.95 -15.06 1.94
N PRO A 73 -1.38 -14.70 0.72
CA PRO A 73 -0.62 -13.77 -0.11
C PRO A 73 -0.82 -12.30 0.28
N VAL A 74 -2.02 -11.93 0.74
CA VAL A 74 -2.38 -10.59 1.21
C VAL A 74 -2.10 -10.44 2.72
N LYS A 75 -1.12 -11.20 3.25
CA LYS A 75 -0.65 -11.03 4.62
C LYS A 75 0.05 -9.68 4.77
N TYR A 76 -0.53 -8.82 5.62
CA TYR A 76 0.09 -7.58 6.08
C TYR A 76 1.26 -7.88 7.03
N GLU A 77 2.18 -6.94 7.14
CA GLU A 77 3.39 -7.03 7.96
C GLU A 77 3.43 -5.92 9.02
N ARG A 78 3.45 -6.33 10.29
CA ARG A 78 3.66 -5.53 11.50
C ARG A 78 4.91 -6.03 12.22
N ILE A 79 5.61 -5.13 12.90
CA ILE A 79 6.83 -5.43 13.68
C ILE A 79 6.51 -5.59 15.18
N SER A 80 7.42 -6.21 15.94
CA SER A 80 7.32 -6.27 17.40
C SER A 80 7.76 -4.98 18.08
N GLN A 81 7.43 -4.80 19.36
CA GLN A 81 7.98 -3.71 20.18
C GLN A 81 9.52 -3.76 20.28
N GLU A 82 10.12 -4.96 20.21
CA GLU A 82 11.58 -5.10 20.21
C GLU A 82 12.19 -4.60 18.88
N ASP A 83 11.54 -4.96 17.76
CA ASP A 83 11.98 -4.56 16.43
C ASP A 83 11.85 -3.05 16.17
N TRP A 84 10.97 -2.35 16.88
CA TRP A 84 10.78 -0.90 16.78
C TRP A 84 12.10 -0.13 16.88
N PHE A 85 12.88 -0.45 17.92
CA PHE A 85 14.17 0.19 18.23
C PHE A 85 15.32 -0.36 17.36
N ARG A 86 15.14 -1.51 16.71
CA ARG A 86 16.16 -2.09 15.82
C ARG A 86 16.21 -1.31 14.50
N THR A 87 17.43 -1.04 14.03
CA THR A 87 17.66 -0.43 12.71
C THR A 87 17.31 -1.37 11.55
N GLY A 88 17.22 -2.68 11.76
CA GLY A 88 16.88 -3.68 10.73
C GLY A 88 15.38 -3.95 10.56
N GLY A 89 15.04 -4.85 9.63
CA GLY A 89 13.67 -5.30 9.37
C GLY A 89 12.88 -4.43 8.38
N ASN A 90 11.56 -4.46 8.51
CA ASN A 90 10.62 -3.81 7.59
C ASN A 90 10.69 -2.27 7.69
N ARG A 91 10.55 -1.58 6.54
CA ARG A 91 10.80 -0.13 6.37
C ARG A 91 9.70 0.77 6.91
N TRP A 92 8.45 0.44 6.59
CA TRP A 92 7.28 1.28 6.85
C TRP A 92 6.34 0.68 7.91
N SER A 93 6.62 -0.55 8.36
CA SER A 93 5.81 -1.27 9.36
C SER A 93 5.96 -0.67 10.75
N LEU A 94 4.84 -0.45 11.42
CA LEU A 94 4.78 -0.03 12.82
C LEU A 94 4.43 -1.22 13.72
N VAL A 95 4.37 -0.97 15.03
CA VAL A 95 3.91 -1.94 16.04
C VAL A 95 2.39 -1.86 16.26
N SER A 96 1.84 -0.65 16.16
CA SER A 96 0.40 -0.36 16.31
C SER A 96 -0.42 -0.62 15.05
N TYR A 97 0.23 -0.93 13.92
CA TYR A 97 -0.37 -0.79 12.60
C TYR A 97 0.26 -1.75 11.58
N ASP A 98 -0.55 -2.54 10.86
CA ASP A 98 -0.06 -3.49 9.85
C ASP A 98 0.06 -2.83 8.47
N ILE A 99 1.06 -3.23 7.68
CA ILE A 99 1.37 -2.63 6.37
C ILE A 99 1.49 -3.70 5.27
N LEU A 100 0.88 -3.47 4.11
CA LEU A 100 1.02 -4.34 2.94
C LEU A 100 2.01 -3.75 1.93
N TYR A 101 3.00 -4.55 1.53
CA TYR A 101 4.07 -4.13 0.62
C TYR A 101 3.82 -4.61 -0.80
N CYS A 102 3.62 -3.66 -1.71
CA CYS A 102 3.28 -3.88 -3.11
C CYS A 102 4.22 -3.10 -4.05
N ALA A 103 4.17 -3.39 -5.35
CA ALA A 103 4.84 -2.62 -6.40
C ALA A 103 3.88 -2.36 -7.58
N SER A 104 4.15 -1.35 -8.42
CA SER A 104 3.31 -1.11 -9.61
C SER A 104 3.42 -2.22 -10.67
N ARG A 105 4.47 -3.06 -10.60
CA ARG A 105 4.80 -4.08 -11.60
C ARG A 105 5.45 -5.32 -10.97
N HIS A 106 5.32 -6.46 -11.64
CA HIS A 106 5.90 -7.75 -11.22
C HIS A 106 7.40 -7.68 -10.93
N ASP A 107 8.18 -6.96 -11.75
CA ASP A 107 9.62 -6.85 -11.57
C ASP A 107 9.98 -6.07 -10.29
N GLY A 108 9.13 -5.15 -9.81
CA GLY A 108 9.27 -4.55 -8.49
C GLY A 108 9.05 -5.55 -7.35
N CYS A 109 8.04 -6.41 -7.49
CA CYS A 109 7.78 -7.46 -6.52
C CYS A 109 8.91 -8.52 -6.47
N PHE A 110 9.44 -8.89 -7.63
CA PHE A 110 10.57 -9.82 -7.74
C PHE A 110 11.87 -9.19 -7.24
N ALA A 111 12.14 -7.92 -7.54
CA ALA A 111 13.36 -7.22 -7.11
C ALA A 111 13.51 -7.14 -5.59
N GLU A 112 12.43 -6.84 -4.85
CA GLU A 112 12.41 -6.87 -3.38
C GLU A 112 12.56 -8.31 -2.85
N ALA A 113 11.85 -9.29 -3.43
CA ALA A 113 11.82 -10.66 -2.92
C ALA A 113 13.05 -11.52 -3.27
N LEU A 114 13.79 -11.16 -4.32
CA LEU A 114 15.02 -11.83 -4.75
C LEU A 114 16.30 -11.14 -4.23
N ALA A 115 16.19 -9.92 -3.70
CA ALA A 115 17.33 -9.19 -3.12
C ALA A 115 18.14 -10.00 -2.08
N PRO A 116 17.55 -10.87 -1.23
CA PRO A 116 18.32 -11.70 -0.29
C PRO A 116 19.22 -12.78 -0.93
N PHE A 117 19.02 -13.12 -2.21
CA PHE A 117 19.83 -14.11 -2.94
C PHE A 117 20.97 -13.45 -3.75
N ARG A 118 20.91 -12.13 -3.96
CA ARG A 118 21.84 -11.36 -4.79
C ARG A 118 23.25 -11.43 -4.22
N VAL A 119 24.23 -11.84 -5.03
CA VAL A 119 25.65 -11.75 -4.67
C VAL A 119 26.04 -10.27 -4.60
N ASP A 120 26.61 -9.84 -3.47
CA ASP A 120 27.13 -8.47 -3.38
C ASP A 120 28.37 -8.31 -4.29
N PRO A 121 28.51 -7.23 -5.07
CA PRO A 121 29.67 -7.01 -5.92
C PRO A 121 31.01 -7.17 -5.21
N LYS A 122 31.14 -6.69 -3.96
CA LYS A 122 32.38 -6.82 -3.18
C LYS A 122 32.68 -8.25 -2.73
N MET A 123 31.66 -9.10 -2.65
CA MET A 123 31.81 -10.52 -2.34
C MET A 123 32.21 -11.35 -3.57
N ARG A 124 31.96 -10.87 -4.80
CA ARG A 124 32.45 -11.52 -6.02
C ARG A 124 33.98 -11.41 -6.17
N GLU A 125 34.54 -10.25 -5.83
CA GLU A 125 35.98 -9.99 -5.97
C GLU A 125 36.83 -10.78 -4.97
N VAL A 126 36.25 -11.12 -3.80
CA VAL A 126 36.96 -11.77 -2.69
C VAL A 126 36.86 -13.30 -2.72
N ILE A 127 35.87 -13.88 -3.41
CA ILE A 127 35.55 -15.31 -3.29
C ILE A 127 35.42 -15.97 -4.67
N GLY A 128 36.44 -16.77 -5.03
CA GLY A 128 36.40 -17.69 -6.16
C GLY A 128 35.66 -19.01 -5.83
N ASP A 129 36.19 -20.14 -6.29
CA ASP A 129 35.51 -21.45 -6.31
C ASP A 129 35.19 -22.07 -4.92
N GLU A 130 35.54 -21.44 -3.79
CA GLU A 130 35.44 -22.04 -2.44
C GLU A 130 34.02 -22.17 -1.86
N TRP A 131 32.96 -21.81 -2.60
CA TRP A 131 31.57 -21.83 -2.12
C TRP A 131 30.94 -23.24 -1.93
N THR A 132 31.71 -24.32 -2.10
CA THR A 132 31.26 -25.73 -2.03
C THR A 132 31.04 -26.29 -0.61
N LYS A 133 30.39 -25.53 0.30
CA LYS A 133 30.02 -25.99 1.64
C LYS A 133 28.48 -26.07 1.82
N PRO A 134 27.89 -27.21 2.26
CA PRO A 134 26.47 -27.50 1.96
C PRO A 134 25.42 -26.88 2.90
N SER A 135 25.81 -26.08 3.89
CA SER A 135 24.95 -25.69 5.02
C SER A 135 24.28 -24.31 4.90
N PHE A 136 24.55 -23.57 3.82
CA PHE A 136 23.96 -22.25 3.55
C PHE A 136 23.46 -22.19 2.11
N MET A 137 22.38 -21.44 1.86
CA MET A 137 21.94 -21.19 0.47
C MET A 137 23.04 -20.42 -0.26
N THR A 138 23.63 -21.02 -1.30
CA THR A 138 24.67 -20.39 -2.11
C THR A 138 24.13 -19.08 -2.72
N PRO A 139 24.77 -17.92 -2.47
CA PRO A 139 24.44 -16.68 -3.17
C PRO A 139 24.47 -16.88 -4.68
N GLY A 140 23.60 -16.18 -5.42
CA GLY A 140 23.45 -16.42 -6.85
C GLY A 140 22.53 -17.60 -7.20
N LYS A 141 21.89 -18.28 -6.23
CA LYS A 141 20.97 -19.41 -6.49
C LYS A 141 19.59 -19.21 -5.88
N ILE A 142 18.55 -19.40 -6.70
CA ILE A 142 17.14 -19.39 -6.29
C ILE A 142 16.67 -20.84 -6.11
N PRO A 143 16.08 -21.23 -4.97
CA PRO A 143 15.53 -22.56 -4.77
C PRO A 143 14.45 -22.92 -5.79
N ARG A 144 14.45 -24.17 -6.29
CA ARG A 144 13.51 -24.66 -7.32
C ARG A 144 12.03 -24.45 -6.97
N ASP A 145 11.69 -24.53 -5.69
CA ASP A 145 10.33 -24.37 -5.15
C ASP A 145 9.96 -22.92 -4.83
N TRP A 146 10.84 -21.94 -5.07
CA TRP A 146 10.59 -20.55 -4.76
C TRP A 146 9.38 -19.99 -5.52
N THR A 147 9.21 -20.38 -6.79
CA THR A 147 8.09 -19.97 -7.65
C THR A 147 6.75 -20.56 -7.21
N THR A 148 6.73 -21.76 -6.59
CA THR A 148 5.51 -22.42 -6.10
C THR A 148 5.18 -22.07 -4.65
N ARG A 149 6.16 -21.62 -3.86
CA ARG A 149 5.94 -21.03 -2.52
C ARG A 149 5.35 -19.62 -2.54
N HIS A 150 5.47 -18.91 -3.65
CA HIS A 150 4.96 -17.54 -3.81
C HIS A 150 3.87 -17.45 -4.89
N ILE A 151 3.12 -16.36 -4.87
CA ILE A 151 2.08 -16.06 -5.85
C ILE A 151 1.94 -14.55 -6.01
N LEU A 152 1.59 -14.09 -7.21
CA LEU A 152 1.30 -12.68 -7.49
C LEU A 152 -0.20 -12.42 -7.35
N VAL A 153 -0.55 -11.30 -6.72
CA VAL A 153 -1.96 -10.85 -6.55
C VAL A 153 -2.05 -9.39 -6.99
N ARG A 154 -3.00 -9.06 -7.87
CA ARG A 154 -3.31 -7.66 -8.24
C ARG A 154 -4.43 -7.14 -7.35
N LEU A 155 -4.17 -6.00 -6.73
CA LEU A 155 -5.01 -5.34 -5.74
C LEU A 155 -5.39 -3.96 -6.28
N GLN A 156 -6.68 -3.77 -6.56
CA GLN A 156 -7.21 -2.46 -6.86
C GLN A 156 -7.45 -1.69 -5.56
N LEU A 157 -7.05 -0.41 -5.56
CA LEU A 157 -7.26 0.52 -4.45
C LEU A 157 -8.43 1.47 -4.76
N PRO A 158 -8.98 2.17 -3.74
CA PRO A 158 -9.95 3.23 -3.93
C PRO A 158 -9.34 4.39 -4.74
N LYS A 159 -10.16 5.13 -5.49
CA LYS A 159 -9.67 6.18 -6.41
C LYS A 159 -9.22 7.45 -5.69
N GLU A 160 -9.79 7.67 -4.52
CA GLU A 160 -9.52 8.75 -3.58
C GLU A 160 -8.30 8.50 -2.68
N ALA A 161 -7.75 7.28 -2.72
CA ALA A 161 -6.59 6.87 -1.93
C ALA A 161 -5.33 7.61 -2.40
N ARG A 162 -4.66 8.24 -1.43
CA ARG A 162 -3.53 9.16 -1.62
C ARG A 162 -2.32 8.68 -0.83
N PHE A 163 -1.17 8.62 -1.49
CA PHE A 163 0.07 8.07 -0.96
C PHE A 163 1.13 9.16 -0.84
N LEU A 164 1.83 9.21 0.29
CA LEU A 164 2.92 10.14 0.52
C LEU A 164 4.11 9.77 -0.37
N ASP A 165 4.48 10.63 -1.31
CA ASP A 165 5.67 10.44 -2.14
C ASP A 165 6.90 10.94 -1.36
N VAL A 166 7.68 9.99 -0.84
CA VAL A 166 8.88 10.25 -0.04
C VAL A 166 10.15 10.39 -0.88
N ASP A 167 10.06 10.39 -2.22
CA ASP A 167 11.17 10.72 -3.11
C ASP A 167 11.12 12.19 -3.61
N ASP A 168 10.01 12.93 -3.42
CA ASP A 168 9.92 14.38 -3.71
C ASP A 168 10.62 15.24 -2.63
N GLU A 169 11.40 16.23 -3.05
CA GLU A 169 12.20 17.07 -2.16
C GLU A 169 11.34 17.90 -1.18
N ARG A 170 10.14 18.33 -1.56
CA ARG A 170 9.24 19.09 -0.65
C ARG A 170 8.71 18.20 0.46
N THR A 171 8.35 16.96 0.12
CA THR A 171 7.97 15.97 1.13
C THR A 171 9.11 15.73 2.11
N LEU A 172 10.35 15.54 1.60
CA LEU A 172 11.54 15.35 2.44
C LEU A 172 11.85 16.58 3.29
N GLU A 173 11.73 17.80 2.76
CA GLU A 173 11.95 19.04 3.52
C GLU A 173 10.90 19.22 4.60
N THR A 174 9.61 19.06 4.28
CA THR A 174 8.52 19.15 5.26
C THR A 174 8.67 18.10 6.35
N LEU A 175 8.93 16.83 6.00
CA LEU A 175 9.21 15.78 6.99
C LEU A 175 10.46 16.08 7.85
N SER A 176 11.47 16.79 7.32
CA SER A 176 12.65 17.21 8.11
C SER A 176 12.28 18.22 9.20
N ARG A 177 11.33 19.12 8.93
CA ARG A 177 10.83 20.10 9.90
C ARG A 177 9.87 19.46 10.90
N GLU A 178 8.98 18.60 10.42
CA GLU A 178 7.92 17.94 11.21
C GLU A 178 8.43 16.85 12.16
N LEU A 179 9.51 16.14 11.80
CA LEU A 179 10.10 15.04 12.59
C LEU A 179 11.46 15.41 13.18
N LYS A 180 11.72 16.71 13.37
CA LYS A 180 13.06 17.22 13.71
C LYS A 180 13.67 16.52 14.93
N ASP A 181 12.89 16.32 15.99
CA ASP A 181 13.39 15.77 17.25
C ASP A 181 13.64 14.25 17.13
N GLU A 182 12.75 13.51 16.44
CA GLU A 182 12.93 12.09 16.15
C GLU A 182 14.10 11.80 15.20
N LEU A 183 14.39 12.75 14.29
CA LEU A 183 15.54 12.71 13.37
C LEU A 183 16.85 13.07 14.08
N ALA A 184 16.81 14.04 15.01
CA ALA A 184 17.95 14.39 15.86
C ALA A 184 18.41 13.19 16.72
N GLU A 185 17.49 12.36 17.23
CA GLU A 185 17.84 11.06 17.85
C GLU A 185 18.63 10.10 16.94
N GLN A 186 18.54 10.26 15.62
CA GLN A 186 19.27 9.46 14.64
C GLN A 186 20.56 10.13 14.14
N GLY A 187 20.86 11.35 14.61
CA GLY A 187 21.93 12.20 14.07
C GLY A 187 21.62 12.78 12.69
N VAL A 188 20.34 12.97 12.35
CA VAL A 188 19.87 13.48 11.06
C VAL A 188 19.23 14.86 11.23
N ASP A 189 19.72 15.86 10.49
CA ASP A 189 19.18 17.24 10.49
C ASP A 189 18.23 17.48 9.31
N ARG A 190 18.57 16.96 8.12
CA ARG A 190 17.71 17.01 6.92
C ARG A 190 17.59 15.62 6.29
N LEU A 191 16.36 15.21 5.96
CA LEU A 191 16.08 14.00 5.20
C LEU A 191 16.51 14.13 3.75
N THR A 192 16.92 12.99 3.19
CA THR A 192 17.30 12.82 1.78
C THR A 192 16.82 11.45 1.30
N THR A 193 16.81 11.21 -0.01
CA THR A 193 16.49 9.89 -0.58
C THR A 193 17.41 8.77 -0.07
N GLU A 194 18.66 9.09 0.32
CA GLU A 194 19.57 8.14 0.95
C GLU A 194 19.06 7.63 2.30
N HIS A 195 18.38 8.47 3.09
CA HIS A 195 17.77 8.05 4.36
C HIS A 195 16.58 7.11 4.13
N ILE A 196 15.80 7.33 3.07
CA ILE A 196 14.67 6.47 2.67
C ILE A 196 15.17 5.11 2.16
N GLN A 197 16.18 5.11 1.29
CA GLN A 197 16.70 3.92 0.63
C GLN A 197 17.69 3.12 1.49
N GLY A 198 18.37 3.79 2.42
CA GLY A 198 19.44 3.29 3.28
C GLY A 198 19.01 2.22 4.29
N PHE A 199 19.77 2.10 5.38
CA PHE A 199 19.64 0.97 6.31
C PHE A 199 18.94 1.29 7.65
N ASN A 200 18.90 2.54 8.13
CA ASN A 200 18.21 2.85 9.40
C ASN A 200 16.69 2.86 9.23
N ARG A 201 16.02 1.77 9.64
CA ARG A 201 14.55 1.64 9.59
C ARG A 201 13.82 2.49 10.63
N ARG A 202 14.49 3.05 11.66
CA ARG A 202 13.84 3.95 12.64
C ARG A 202 13.29 5.20 11.94
N ILE A 203 14.10 5.83 11.07
CA ILE A 203 13.73 7.02 10.29
C ILE A 203 12.44 6.79 9.50
N THR A 204 12.41 5.75 8.68
CA THR A 204 11.28 5.47 7.79
C THR A 204 10.01 5.09 8.57
N ARG A 205 10.15 4.50 9.76
CA ARG A 205 9.00 4.23 10.65
C ARG A 205 8.40 5.49 11.25
N GLN A 206 9.21 6.49 11.62
CA GLN A 206 8.67 7.77 12.09
C GLN A 206 7.89 8.50 10.98
N ILE A 207 8.38 8.44 9.74
CA ILE A 207 7.65 8.94 8.56
C ILE A 207 6.29 8.21 8.40
N SER A 208 6.24 6.87 8.58
CA SER A 208 4.96 6.15 8.56
C SER A 208 4.05 6.46 9.75
N ALA A 209 4.59 6.70 10.95
CA ALA A 209 3.81 7.12 12.11
C ALA A 209 3.16 8.50 11.88
N TRP A 210 3.94 9.48 11.43
CA TRP A 210 3.46 10.81 11.03
C TRP A 210 2.44 10.73 9.89
N ALA A 211 2.66 9.89 8.89
CA ALA A 211 1.72 9.71 7.79
C ALA A 211 0.35 9.16 8.27
N ILE A 212 0.36 8.29 9.29
CA ILE A 212 -0.87 7.71 9.85
C ILE A 212 -1.67 8.73 10.69
N THR A 213 -1.03 9.75 11.27
CA THR A 213 -1.72 10.82 12.02
C THR A 213 -2.34 11.90 11.13
N GLN A 214 -1.95 12.04 9.86
CA GLN A 214 -2.44 13.14 9.01
C GLN A 214 -3.95 13.05 8.69
N ARG A 215 -4.63 14.19 8.77
CA ARG A 215 -6.08 14.33 8.59
C ARG A 215 -6.45 15.41 7.58
N THR A 216 -7.69 15.37 7.10
CA THR A 216 -8.26 16.31 6.14
C THR A 216 -9.75 16.54 6.43
N GLY A 217 -10.32 17.54 5.75
CA GLY A 217 -11.74 17.90 5.82
C GLY A 217 -12.11 18.74 7.04
N PRO A 218 -13.27 19.43 7.04
CA PRO A 218 -13.66 20.38 8.10
C PRO A 218 -13.89 19.78 9.50
N SER A 219 -13.88 18.45 9.62
CA SER A 219 -14.03 17.70 10.87
C SER A 219 -12.72 17.08 11.37
N GLU A 220 -11.63 17.13 10.59
CA GLU A 220 -10.37 16.41 10.85
C GLU A 220 -10.53 14.88 11.02
N GLN A 221 -11.66 14.31 10.56
CA GLN A 221 -11.94 12.87 10.68
C GLN A 221 -11.46 12.06 9.47
N GLU A 222 -11.36 12.67 8.29
CA GLU A 222 -10.92 11.99 7.07
C GLU A 222 -9.40 11.76 7.09
N ARG A 223 -8.97 10.60 6.62
CA ARG A 223 -7.55 10.25 6.45
C ARG A 223 -6.97 11.00 5.24
N LEU A 224 -5.90 11.77 5.45
CA LEU A 224 -5.20 12.42 4.32
C LEU A 224 -4.32 11.41 3.55
N ILE A 225 -3.61 10.54 4.28
CA ILE A 225 -2.59 9.63 3.73
C ILE A 225 -2.96 8.17 3.99
N HIS A 226 -2.99 7.38 2.92
CA HIS A 226 -3.42 5.98 2.82
C HIS A 226 -2.26 5.00 2.65
N GLY A 227 -1.04 5.52 2.58
CA GLY A 227 0.19 4.75 2.50
C GLY A 227 1.38 5.59 2.07
N ILE A 228 2.51 4.93 1.88
CA ILE A 228 3.75 5.54 1.36
C ILE A 228 4.02 5.06 -0.06
N ALA A 229 4.27 5.99 -0.99
CA ALA A 229 4.82 5.70 -2.32
C ALA A 229 6.34 5.96 -2.27
N TYR A 230 7.14 4.99 -2.72
CA TYR A 230 8.59 5.07 -2.65
C TYR A 230 9.25 4.25 -3.76
N ARG A 231 10.41 4.70 -4.23
CA ARG A 231 11.27 3.94 -5.13
C ARG A 231 12.10 2.96 -4.31
N SER A 232 12.12 1.70 -4.74
CA SER A 232 12.97 0.72 -4.09
C SER A 232 14.44 0.96 -4.41
N ARG A 233 15.31 0.80 -3.40
CA ARG A 233 16.78 0.62 -3.54
C ARG A 233 17.17 -0.52 -4.50
N PHE A 234 16.21 -1.35 -4.90
CA PHE A 234 16.34 -2.53 -5.75
C PHE A 234 15.87 -2.21 -7.19
N GLY A 235 16.69 -1.39 -7.88
CA GLY A 235 16.47 -0.97 -9.26
C GLY A 235 15.52 0.23 -9.45
N MET A 236 15.34 1.07 -8.41
CA MET A 236 14.53 2.30 -8.45
C MET A 236 13.05 2.11 -8.83
N ARG A 237 12.53 0.88 -8.66
CA ARG A 237 11.18 0.48 -9.05
C ARG A 237 10.13 1.06 -8.10
N GLN A 238 8.98 1.47 -8.65
CA GLN A 238 7.91 2.07 -7.86
C GLN A 238 7.22 1.04 -6.94
N CYS A 239 7.33 1.29 -5.65
CA CYS A 239 6.76 0.49 -4.57
C CYS A 239 5.78 1.30 -3.71
N TRP A 240 4.95 0.55 -2.98
CA TRP A 240 3.83 1.06 -2.19
C TRP A 240 3.79 0.32 -0.85
N ALA A 241 3.58 1.06 0.22
CA ALA A 241 3.32 0.54 1.56
C ALA A 241 1.91 0.99 1.97
N VAL A 242 0.95 0.08 1.81
CA VAL A 242 -0.48 0.34 1.98
C VAL A 242 -0.90 0.11 3.43
N PHE A 243 -1.74 1.01 3.94
CA PHE A 243 -2.26 0.98 5.31
C PHE A 243 -3.42 -0.02 5.46
N ASN A 244 -3.58 -0.65 6.65
CA ASN A 244 -4.54 -1.74 6.86
C ASN A 244 -6.02 -1.31 6.97
N ASP A 245 -6.31 -0.01 7.04
CA ASP A 245 -7.67 0.54 6.91
C ASP A 245 -8.07 0.95 5.48
N VAL A 246 -7.21 0.72 4.48
CA VAL A 246 -7.54 0.92 3.07
C VAL A 246 -8.31 -0.30 2.54
N GLU A 247 -9.50 -0.08 1.98
CA GLU A 247 -10.28 -1.14 1.33
C GLU A 247 -9.57 -1.59 0.04
N LEU A 248 -9.11 -2.84 0.00
CA LEU A 248 -8.40 -3.43 -1.15
C LEU A 248 -9.23 -4.51 -1.82
N LYS A 249 -9.54 -4.30 -3.10
CA LYS A 249 -10.23 -5.28 -3.94
C LYS A 249 -9.19 -6.15 -4.67
N GLN A 250 -9.12 -7.43 -4.33
CA GLN A 250 -8.38 -8.41 -5.11
C GLN A 250 -9.06 -8.65 -6.46
N GLU A 251 -8.36 -8.37 -7.56
CA GLU A 251 -8.90 -8.54 -8.91
C GLU A 251 -8.30 -9.72 -9.67
N GLU A 252 -7.05 -10.06 -9.37
CA GLU A 252 -6.28 -11.03 -10.16
C GLU A 252 -5.34 -11.82 -9.25
N THR A 253 -5.01 -13.04 -9.66
CA THR A 253 -4.04 -13.89 -8.96
C THR A 253 -3.33 -14.77 -9.99
N SER A 254 -2.01 -14.72 -9.99
CA SER A 254 -1.18 -15.29 -11.05
C SER A 254 -0.04 -16.14 -10.48
N LEU A 255 0.15 -17.32 -11.06
CA LEU A 255 1.25 -18.23 -10.75
C LEU A 255 2.56 -17.70 -11.35
N ILE A 256 3.67 -17.99 -10.70
CA ILE A 256 4.99 -17.55 -11.13
C ILE A 256 5.62 -18.64 -11.98
N PHE A 257 5.73 -18.39 -13.28
CA PHE A 257 6.42 -19.28 -14.21
C PHE A 257 7.90 -18.87 -14.34
N PRO A 258 8.87 -19.82 -14.35
CA PRO A 258 10.29 -19.52 -14.56
C PRO A 258 10.57 -18.72 -15.84
N GLU A 259 9.73 -18.87 -16.86
CA GLU A 259 9.79 -18.20 -18.16
C GLU A 259 9.31 -16.74 -18.11
N SER A 260 8.77 -16.27 -16.98
CA SER A 260 8.26 -14.91 -16.82
C SER A 260 9.36 -13.87 -17.07
N GLU A 261 9.18 -13.04 -18.10
CA GLU A 261 10.16 -12.03 -18.52
C GLU A 261 10.58 -11.11 -17.37
N ALA A 262 9.63 -10.70 -16.52
CA ALA A 262 9.89 -9.87 -15.35
C ALA A 262 10.73 -10.59 -14.27
N LEU A 263 10.56 -11.91 -14.11
CA LEU A 263 11.35 -12.72 -13.18
C LEU A 263 12.78 -12.88 -13.72
N ARG A 264 12.89 -13.24 -15.00
CA ARG A 264 14.16 -13.42 -15.70
C ARG A 264 15.00 -12.15 -15.69
N ARG A 265 14.41 -11.00 -16.03
CA ARG A 265 15.09 -9.70 -16.03
C ARG A 265 15.69 -9.36 -14.66
N VAL A 266 14.99 -9.64 -13.57
CA VAL A 266 15.50 -9.41 -12.20
C VAL A 266 16.54 -10.46 -11.80
N ALA A 267 16.38 -11.73 -12.21
CA ALA A 267 17.39 -12.76 -11.98
C ALA A 267 18.70 -12.42 -12.73
N GLU A 268 18.60 -11.94 -13.97
CA GLU A 268 19.72 -11.48 -14.80
C GLU A 268 20.38 -10.20 -14.21
N GLU A 269 19.60 -9.22 -13.73
CA GLU A 269 20.09 -8.03 -13.00
C GLU A 269 20.86 -8.39 -11.70
N TYR A 270 20.51 -9.50 -11.06
CA TYR A 270 21.07 -9.93 -9.78
C TYR A 270 22.06 -11.09 -9.88
N ASP A 271 22.35 -11.60 -11.09
CA ASP A 271 23.26 -12.73 -11.34
C ASP A 271 22.80 -14.02 -10.63
N LEU A 272 21.50 -14.34 -10.79
CA LEU A 272 20.83 -15.45 -10.13
C LEU A 272 20.50 -16.58 -11.12
N THR A 273 20.84 -17.81 -10.74
CA THR A 273 20.38 -19.03 -11.42
C THR A 273 19.24 -19.69 -10.64
N MET A 274 18.23 -20.20 -11.33
CA MET A 274 17.30 -21.18 -10.76
C MET A 274 18.02 -22.53 -10.53
N LEU A 275 17.64 -23.25 -9.47
CA LEU A 275 18.11 -24.61 -9.16
C LEU A 275 17.19 -25.71 -9.69
#